data_AF-A0A919MFC0-F1
#
_entry.id   AF-A0A919MFC0-F1
#
_cell.length_a   1.000
_cell.length_b   1.000
_cell.length_c   1.000
_cell.angle_alpha   90.00
_cell.angle_beta   90.00
_cell.angle_gamma   90.00
#
_symmetry.space_group_name_H-M   'P 1'
#
loop_
_entity.id
_entity.type
_entity.pdbx_description
1 polymer ?
#
loop_
_entity_poly.entity_id
_entity_poly.type
_entity_poly.pdbx_seq_one_letter_code
_entity_poly.pdbx_strand_id
1 'polypeptide(L)'
;MPRSKPSGDGSSYGRPRGSPGASSVKAGQDAASTSVQGGRSQRSRASPGRSRPSPADRRPAEPATPEGRAARAFVDQLAGNPRTVKGKSARELADLFTAAGYTSYPEQTRKAGTSGKAVQVRVFGHPLITNIEVHPGGGRHTPEGSPYWRISLNVNGRIWVVPGDFRGAERLAGQVVRHDE
;
A
#
# COMPACT_ATOMS: atom_id res chain seq x y z
N MET A 1 44.16 -33.20 -44.49
CA MET A 1 45.07 -32.03 -44.37
C MET A 1 44.75 -31.06 -45.49
N PRO A 2 44.87 -29.71 -45.39
CA PRO A 2 44.78 -28.73 -44.28
C PRO A 2 43.47 -27.86 -44.40
N ARG A 3 42.81 -27.38 -43.33
CA ARG A 3 43.01 -26.21 -42.43
C ARG A 3 42.98 -24.82 -43.08
N SER A 4 41.99 -23.98 -42.69
CA SER A 4 42.08 -22.56 -42.26
C SER A 4 40.68 -22.05 -41.88
N LYS A 5 40.30 -22.02 -40.59
CA LYS A 5 40.45 -20.97 -39.55
C LYS A 5 39.47 -19.79 -39.65
N PRO A 6 38.63 -19.56 -38.61
CA PRO A 6 37.97 -18.29 -38.34
C PRO A 6 38.87 -17.35 -37.51
N SER A 7 38.88 -16.07 -37.87
CA SER A 7 39.35 -14.95 -37.04
C SER A 7 38.13 -14.37 -36.33
N GLY A 8 38.10 -13.99 -35.05
CA GLY A 8 39.09 -13.52 -34.07
C GLY A 8 38.31 -12.46 -33.27
N ASP A 9 37.87 -12.80 -32.05
CA ASP A 9 38.46 -12.39 -30.76
C ASP A 9 38.26 -10.92 -30.40
N GLY A 10 37.88 -10.67 -29.14
CA GLY A 10 37.67 -9.32 -28.63
C GLY A 10 36.77 -9.23 -27.38
N SER A 11 37.07 -10.00 -26.34
CA SER A 11 36.63 -9.63 -24.98
C SER A 11 37.33 -8.34 -24.54
N SER A 12 36.59 -7.36 -24.04
CA SER A 12 37.13 -6.46 -23.01
C SER A 12 36.04 -5.96 -22.06
N TYR A 13 36.26 -6.30 -20.79
CA TYR A 13 35.63 -5.69 -19.63
C TYR A 13 36.13 -4.24 -19.50
N GLY A 14 35.22 -3.30 -19.22
CA GLY A 14 35.61 -1.91 -18.95
C GLY A 14 34.51 -1.13 -18.25
N ARG A 15 34.54 -1.11 -16.91
CA ARG A 15 33.84 -0.11 -16.09
C ARG A 15 34.55 1.24 -16.24
N PRO A 16 33.81 2.36 -16.27
CA PRO A 16 34.35 3.63 -15.78
C PRO A 16 33.69 4.01 -14.45
N ARG A 17 34.47 3.89 -13.36
CA ARG A 17 34.38 4.80 -12.22
C ARG A 17 35.19 6.04 -12.58
N GLY A 18 34.60 7.23 -12.44
CA GLY A 18 35.33 8.47 -12.67
C GLY A 18 34.51 9.70 -12.30
N SER A 19 34.50 10.03 -11.00
CA SER A 19 34.51 11.42 -10.54
C SER A 19 35.91 11.65 -9.95
N PRO A 20 36.60 12.74 -10.31
CA PRO A 20 36.39 14.00 -9.59
C PRO A 20 36.55 15.27 -10.46
N GLY A 21 35.98 16.39 -10.01
CA GLY A 21 36.17 17.69 -10.64
C GLY A 21 35.56 18.80 -9.81
N ALA A 22 36.34 19.31 -8.86
CA ALA A 22 36.06 20.54 -8.14
C ALA A 22 36.67 21.74 -8.88
N SER A 23 35.93 22.85 -8.96
CA SER A 23 36.39 24.26 -9.02
C SER A 23 35.13 25.14 -9.06
N SER A 24 34.72 25.76 -7.95
CA SER A 24 35.18 27.06 -7.44
C SER A 24 34.49 28.26 -8.12
N VAL A 25 33.53 28.87 -7.41
CA VAL A 25 33.35 30.33 -7.36
C VAL A 25 33.01 30.76 -5.92
N LYS A 26 33.89 31.57 -5.32
CA LYS A 26 33.62 32.52 -4.22
C LYS A 26 32.78 33.69 -4.81
N ALA A 27 32.06 34.55 -4.09
CA ALA A 27 32.36 35.28 -2.86
C ALA A 27 31.13 36.06 -2.35
N GLY A 28 31.24 36.57 -1.10
CA GLY A 28 30.34 37.55 -0.45
C GLY A 28 29.60 36.92 0.73
N GLN A 29 30.11 36.82 1.97
CA GLN A 29 30.64 37.85 2.89
C GLN A 29 29.72 39.06 3.03
N ASP A 30 28.94 39.07 4.12
CA ASP A 30 28.86 40.22 5.03
C ASP A 30 28.67 39.72 6.47
N ALA A 31 29.25 40.49 7.38
CA ALA A 31 29.73 40.08 8.69
C ALA A 31 28.90 40.63 9.86
N ALA A 32 29.16 40.06 11.04
CA ALA A 32 29.22 40.71 12.36
C ALA A 32 27.91 41.31 12.95
N SER A 33 27.63 41.32 14.25
CA SER A 33 28.34 40.87 15.45
C SER A 33 27.35 40.85 16.64
N THR A 34 27.55 39.87 17.52
CA THR A 34 27.52 39.93 18.99
C THR A 34 26.76 41.06 19.71
N SER A 35 25.82 40.68 20.58
CA SER A 35 25.84 41.09 22.01
C SER A 35 24.92 40.20 22.86
N VAL A 36 25.21 40.24 24.15
CA VAL A 36 24.99 39.22 25.17
C VAL A 36 23.82 39.63 26.08
N GLN A 37 23.24 38.65 26.79
CA GLN A 37 22.93 38.72 28.23
C GLN A 37 21.49 39.02 28.71
N GLY A 38 21.02 38.13 29.61
CA GLY A 38 19.92 38.32 30.57
C GLY A 38 18.56 37.86 30.01
N GLY A 39 17.75 37.03 30.66
CA GLY A 39 17.66 36.61 32.06
C GLY A 39 16.16 36.45 32.38
N ARG A 40 15.84 35.49 33.26
CA ARG A 40 14.53 35.24 33.93
C ARG A 40 13.42 34.49 33.16
N SER A 41 13.33 33.22 33.54
CA SER A 41 12.20 32.67 34.30
C SER A 41 10.78 33.00 33.82
N GLN A 42 10.17 32.10 33.05
CA GLN A 42 8.75 31.82 33.19
C GLN A 42 8.53 30.31 33.33
N ARG A 43 8.32 29.91 34.59
CA ARG A 43 7.63 28.68 34.96
C ARG A 43 6.19 28.79 34.46
N SER A 44 5.80 27.94 33.52
CA SER A 44 4.40 27.73 33.13
C SER A 44 4.05 26.26 33.32
N ARG A 45 3.64 25.98 34.57
CA ARG A 45 2.68 24.95 35.00
C ARG A 45 2.54 23.70 34.11
N ALA A 46 3.12 22.61 34.60
CA ALA A 46 2.70 21.25 34.28
C ALA A 46 1.20 21.09 34.58
N SER A 47 0.41 20.79 33.55
CA SER A 47 -0.96 20.30 33.71
C SER A 47 -0.92 18.81 34.06
N PRO A 48 -1.75 18.33 35.01
CA PRO A 48 -1.71 16.93 35.41
C PRO A 48 -2.40 16.04 34.38
N GLY A 49 -1.78 14.90 34.11
CA GLY A 49 -2.49 13.63 33.89
C GLY A 49 -3.55 13.60 32.80
N ARG A 50 -3.16 13.79 31.53
CA ARG A 50 -3.84 13.08 30.44
C ARG A 50 -2.87 12.01 29.98
N SER A 51 -3.01 10.81 30.55
CA SER A 51 -2.34 9.61 30.04
C SER A 51 -2.60 9.57 28.54
N ARG A 52 -1.57 9.87 27.74
CA ARG A 52 -1.65 9.71 26.29
C ARG A 52 -1.97 8.22 26.10
N PRO A 53 -3.09 7.87 25.45
CA PRO A 53 -3.31 6.47 25.12
C PRO A 53 -2.11 5.98 24.32
N SER A 54 -1.60 4.81 24.70
CA SER A 54 -0.53 4.12 23.99
C SER A 54 -0.86 4.11 22.50
N PRO A 55 0.13 4.25 21.59
CA PRO A 55 -0.13 4.26 20.15
C PRO A 55 -0.91 3.04 19.65
N ALA A 56 -0.84 1.92 20.39
CA ALA A 56 -1.57 0.68 20.13
C ALA A 56 -3.09 0.76 20.40
N ASP A 57 -3.56 1.69 21.23
CA ASP A 57 -4.96 1.82 21.64
C ASP A 57 -5.72 2.95 20.95
N ARG A 58 -5.05 3.71 20.06
CA ARG A 58 -5.72 4.75 19.28
C ARG A 58 -6.54 4.11 18.16
N ARG A 59 -7.84 3.90 18.41
CA ARG A 59 -8.81 3.86 17.32
C ARG A 59 -8.63 5.15 16.50
N PRO A 60 -8.68 5.07 15.15
CA PRO A 60 -8.73 6.26 14.32
C PRO A 60 -9.82 7.21 14.83
N ALA A 61 -9.54 8.51 14.81
CA ALA A 61 -10.51 9.52 15.22
C ALA A 61 -11.86 9.27 14.53
N GLU A 62 -12.96 9.35 15.29
CA GLU A 62 -14.27 9.11 14.71
C GLU A 62 -14.54 10.08 13.54
N PRO A 63 -15.08 9.57 12.42
CA PRO A 63 -15.32 10.41 11.25
C PRO A 63 -16.37 11.47 11.59
N ALA A 64 -15.98 12.73 11.45
CA ALA A 64 -16.84 13.88 11.73
C ALA A 64 -18.01 14.02 10.72
N THR A 65 -17.92 13.37 9.56
CA THR A 65 -18.90 13.46 8.48
C THR A 65 -19.83 12.24 8.41
N PRO A 66 -21.08 12.41 7.97
CA PRO A 66 -21.98 11.28 7.70
C PRO A 66 -21.37 10.25 6.74
N GLU A 67 -20.64 10.73 5.73
CA GLU A 67 -19.95 9.90 4.75
C GLU A 67 -18.85 9.05 5.38
N GLY A 68 -18.03 9.62 6.26
CA GLY A 68 -17.02 8.84 6.98
C GLY A 68 -17.64 7.82 7.94
N ARG A 69 -18.80 8.12 8.55
CA ARG A 69 -19.55 7.12 9.35
C ARG A 69 -20.04 5.96 8.50
N ALA A 70 -20.58 6.23 7.31
CA ALA A 70 -21.00 5.19 6.38
C ALA A 70 -19.81 4.34 5.89
N ALA A 71 -18.68 5.00 5.57
CA ALA A 71 -17.45 4.32 5.20
C ALA A 71 -16.92 3.44 6.33
N ARG A 72 -16.98 3.91 7.58
CA ARG A 72 -16.59 3.12 8.74
C ARG A 72 -17.49 1.91 8.95
N ALA A 73 -18.80 2.08 8.84
CA ALA A 73 -19.74 0.97 8.91
C ALA A 73 -19.47 -0.07 7.81
N PHE A 74 -19.15 0.38 6.59
CA PHE A 74 -18.74 -0.51 5.49
C PHE A 74 -17.45 -1.28 5.82
N VAL A 75 -16.42 -0.61 6.33
CA VAL A 75 -15.14 -1.24 6.67
C VAL A 75 -15.29 -2.24 7.82
N ASP A 76 -16.04 -1.89 8.86
CA ASP A 76 -16.25 -2.74 10.03
C ASP A 76 -17.01 -4.03 9.67
N GLN A 77 -17.98 -3.98 8.74
CA GLN A 77 -18.74 -5.16 8.31
C GLN A 77 -18.01 -6.00 7.25
N LEU A 78 -16.94 -5.49 6.63
CA LEU A 78 -16.37 -6.08 5.42
C LEU A 78 -15.89 -7.53 5.60
N ALA A 79 -15.32 -7.87 6.77
CA ALA A 79 -14.90 -9.24 7.04
C ALA A 79 -16.08 -10.20 7.27
N GLY A 80 -17.19 -9.71 7.83
CA GLY A 80 -18.40 -10.51 8.07
C GLY A 80 -19.34 -10.57 6.86
N ASN A 81 -19.30 -9.57 5.99
CA ASN A 81 -20.06 -9.49 4.75
C ASN A 81 -19.16 -9.11 3.57
N PRO A 82 -18.27 -10.02 3.14
CA PRO A 82 -17.27 -9.73 2.11
C PRO A 82 -17.88 -9.50 0.73
N ARG A 83 -19.12 -9.93 0.46
CA ARG A 83 -19.83 -9.68 -0.81
C ARG A 83 -19.99 -8.19 -1.12
N THR A 84 -19.93 -7.33 -0.12
CA THR A 84 -20.08 -5.88 -0.25
C THR A 84 -18.97 -5.21 -1.08
N VAL A 85 -17.86 -5.90 -1.39
CA VAL A 85 -16.83 -5.41 -2.33
C VAL A 85 -17.25 -5.50 -3.79
N LYS A 86 -18.28 -6.29 -4.11
CA LYS A 86 -18.73 -6.50 -5.47
C LYS A 86 -19.04 -5.16 -6.15
N GLY A 87 -18.48 -4.95 -7.34
CA GLY A 87 -18.65 -3.73 -8.12
C GLY A 87 -17.79 -2.56 -7.68
N LYS A 88 -17.05 -2.66 -6.56
CA LYS A 88 -16.14 -1.60 -6.12
C LYS A 88 -14.77 -1.73 -6.79
N SER A 89 -14.31 -0.63 -7.36
CA SER A 89 -12.95 -0.46 -7.85
C SER A 89 -11.94 -0.38 -6.71
N ALA A 90 -10.66 -0.58 -7.02
CA ALA A 90 -9.59 -0.41 -6.03
C ALA A 90 -9.51 1.02 -5.48
N ARG A 91 -9.81 2.01 -6.32
CA ARG A 91 -9.85 3.43 -5.91
C ARG A 91 -10.96 3.68 -4.90
N GLU A 92 -12.18 3.26 -5.20
CA GLU A 92 -13.32 3.42 -4.29
C GLU A 92 -13.10 2.70 -2.96
N LEU A 93 -12.51 1.49 -2.99
CA LEU A 93 -12.15 0.78 -1.76
C LEU A 93 -11.12 1.58 -0.94
N ALA A 94 -10.06 2.09 -1.57
CA ALA A 94 -9.07 2.91 -0.87
C ALA A 94 -9.67 4.19 -0.26
N ASP A 95 -10.59 4.84 -1.00
CA ASP A 95 -11.29 6.03 -0.53
C ASP A 95 -12.22 5.71 0.66
N LEU A 96 -12.92 4.56 0.66
CA LEU A 96 -13.71 4.09 1.80
C LEU A 96 -12.85 3.82 3.04
N PHE A 97 -11.70 3.17 2.90
CA PHE A 97 -10.78 2.98 4.03
C PHE A 97 -10.23 4.31 4.55
N THR A 98 -9.91 5.25 3.65
CA THR A 98 -9.43 6.59 4.00
C THR A 98 -10.49 7.39 4.74
N ALA A 99 -11.73 7.39 4.24
CA ALA A 99 -12.87 8.04 4.89
C ALA A 99 -13.24 7.41 6.24
N ALA A 100 -12.96 6.12 6.42
CA ALA A 100 -13.11 5.42 7.70
C ALA A 100 -11.97 5.71 8.72
N GLY A 101 -10.95 6.49 8.32
CA GLY A 101 -9.84 6.92 9.17
C GLY A 101 -8.58 6.05 9.07
N TYR A 102 -8.50 5.13 8.11
CA TYR A 102 -7.32 4.31 7.87
C TYR A 102 -6.44 4.90 6.77
N THR A 103 -5.14 4.67 6.82
CA THR A 103 -4.29 5.01 5.68
C THR A 103 -4.43 3.93 4.61
N SER A 104 -4.87 4.30 3.42
CA SER A 104 -5.03 3.37 2.31
C SER A 104 -4.71 3.99 0.96
N TYR A 105 -4.18 3.19 0.03
CA TYR A 105 -3.92 3.60 -1.34
C TYR A 105 -3.96 2.42 -2.32
N PRO A 106 -4.36 2.66 -3.57
CA PRO A 106 -4.27 1.66 -4.64
C PRO A 106 -2.84 1.55 -5.17
N GLU A 107 -2.43 0.34 -5.56
CA GLU A 107 -1.12 0.01 -6.10
C GLU A 107 -1.27 -1.08 -7.19
N GLN A 108 -0.80 -0.83 -8.41
CA GLN A 108 -0.80 -1.86 -9.45
C GLN A 108 0.09 -3.05 -9.03
N THR A 109 -0.40 -4.28 -9.17
CA THR A 109 0.47 -5.44 -8.92
C THR A 109 1.57 -5.53 -9.96
N ARG A 110 2.81 -5.69 -9.51
CA ARG A 110 3.97 -6.03 -10.36
C ARG A 110 4.32 -7.52 -10.29
N LYS A 111 3.50 -8.31 -9.57
CA LYS A 111 3.81 -9.70 -9.27
C LYS A 111 3.57 -10.59 -10.49
N ALA A 112 4.64 -11.21 -10.97
CA ALA A 112 4.58 -12.26 -12.00
C ALA A 112 3.67 -13.42 -11.56
N GLY A 113 2.87 -13.96 -12.48
CA GLY A 113 1.94 -15.07 -12.22
C GLY A 113 0.58 -14.68 -11.62
N THR A 114 0.31 -13.39 -11.41
CA THR A 114 -1.07 -12.89 -11.25
C THR A 114 -1.70 -12.65 -12.63
N SER A 115 -2.98 -12.26 -12.69
CA SER A 115 -3.61 -11.81 -13.95
C SER A 115 -2.87 -10.66 -14.65
N GLY A 116 -1.84 -10.07 -14.01
CA GLY A 116 -1.11 -8.89 -14.47
C GLY A 116 -1.93 -7.60 -14.39
N LYS A 117 -3.25 -7.73 -14.33
CA LYS A 117 -4.25 -6.66 -14.34
C LYS A 117 -4.80 -6.33 -12.95
N ALA A 118 -4.36 -7.03 -11.90
CA ALA A 118 -4.88 -6.81 -10.55
C ALA A 118 -4.37 -5.50 -9.93
N VAL A 119 -5.26 -4.78 -9.26
CA VAL A 119 -4.92 -3.60 -8.46
C VAL A 119 -5.04 -3.97 -6.99
N GLN A 120 -3.99 -3.71 -6.22
CA GLN A 120 -3.97 -3.90 -4.77
C GLN A 120 -4.45 -2.64 -4.07
N VAL A 121 -5.12 -2.78 -2.95
CA VAL A 121 -5.48 -1.71 -2.02
C VAL A 121 -4.75 -2.02 -0.73
N ARG A 122 -3.69 -1.26 -0.45
CA ARG A 122 -2.93 -1.37 0.80
C ARG A 122 -3.72 -0.71 1.91
N VAL A 123 -3.83 -1.36 3.08
CA VAL A 123 -4.53 -0.81 4.25
C VAL A 123 -3.60 -0.89 5.45
N PHE A 124 -3.37 0.26 6.08
CA PHE A 124 -2.51 0.39 7.27
C PHE A 124 -3.32 0.83 8.48
N GLY A 125 -3.02 0.24 9.64
CA GLY A 125 -3.68 0.55 10.91
C GLY A 125 -5.05 -0.10 11.13
N HIS A 126 -5.56 -0.85 10.15
CA HIS A 126 -6.79 -1.62 10.32
C HIS A 126 -6.51 -2.93 11.09
N PRO A 127 -7.32 -3.29 12.11
CA PRO A 127 -7.00 -4.38 13.04
C PRO A 127 -7.05 -5.77 12.40
N LEU A 128 -7.78 -5.91 11.29
CA LEU A 128 -8.00 -7.20 10.64
C LEU A 128 -7.55 -7.24 9.18
N ILE A 129 -8.11 -6.41 8.30
CA ILE A 129 -7.79 -6.34 6.87
C ILE A 129 -6.48 -5.58 6.62
N THR A 130 -5.60 -6.16 5.78
CA THR A 130 -4.30 -5.56 5.41
C THR A 130 -4.19 -5.19 3.94
N ASN A 131 -4.89 -5.93 3.09
CA ASN A 131 -4.80 -5.77 1.65
C ASN A 131 -6.06 -6.28 0.97
N ILE A 132 -6.49 -5.62 -0.09
CA ILE A 132 -7.54 -6.12 -1.00
C ILE A 132 -6.98 -6.13 -2.41
N GLU A 133 -7.04 -7.26 -3.11
CA GLU A 133 -6.75 -7.32 -4.55
C GLU A 133 -8.06 -7.28 -5.33
N VAL A 134 -8.16 -6.35 -6.28
CA VAL A 134 -9.26 -6.25 -7.23
C VAL A 134 -8.77 -6.79 -8.56
N HIS A 135 -9.40 -7.86 -9.04
CA HIS A 135 -9.09 -8.48 -10.32
C HIS A 135 -10.22 -8.18 -11.31
N PRO A 136 -9.94 -7.62 -12.50
CA PRO A 136 -10.97 -7.36 -13.52
C PRO A 136 -11.48 -8.64 -14.21
N GLY A 137 -10.91 -9.80 -13.87
CA GLY A 137 -11.18 -11.07 -14.52
C GLY A 137 -10.20 -11.40 -15.65
N GLY A 138 -10.49 -12.52 -16.33
CA GLY A 138 -9.66 -13.08 -17.39
C GLY A 138 -8.60 -14.07 -16.90
N GLY A 139 -7.85 -14.61 -17.86
CA GLY A 139 -6.79 -15.58 -17.60
C GLY A 139 -7.34 -16.94 -17.15
N ARG A 140 -6.68 -17.55 -16.15
CA ARG A 140 -6.93 -18.95 -15.78
C ARG A 140 -8.19 -19.17 -14.93
N HIS A 141 -8.61 -18.16 -14.17
CA HIS A 141 -9.65 -18.34 -13.16
C HIS A 141 -11.05 -17.95 -13.62
N THR A 142 -11.18 -16.87 -14.39
CA THR A 142 -12.48 -16.39 -14.87
C THR A 142 -12.40 -15.95 -16.33
N PRO A 143 -13.54 -15.83 -17.05
CA PRO A 143 -13.60 -15.12 -18.32
C PRO A 143 -13.17 -13.66 -18.19
N GLU A 144 -12.78 -13.03 -19.30
CA GLU A 144 -12.54 -11.58 -19.31
C GLU A 144 -13.82 -10.82 -18.94
N GLY A 145 -13.69 -9.76 -18.14
CA GLY A 145 -14.84 -9.00 -17.63
C GLY A 145 -15.60 -9.66 -16.47
N SER A 146 -15.12 -10.79 -15.95
CA SER A 146 -15.67 -11.47 -14.76
C SER A 146 -14.80 -11.20 -13.52
N PRO A 147 -15.05 -10.09 -12.80
CA PRO A 147 -14.17 -9.64 -11.72
C PRO A 147 -14.25 -10.53 -10.49
N TYR A 148 -13.20 -10.50 -9.69
CA TYR A 148 -13.16 -11.14 -8.38
C TYR A 148 -12.23 -10.38 -7.44
N TRP A 149 -12.36 -10.62 -6.13
CA TRP A 149 -11.59 -9.95 -5.10
C TRP A 149 -10.90 -10.93 -4.17
N ARG A 150 -9.73 -10.53 -3.66
CA ARG A 150 -9.03 -11.25 -2.58
C ARG A 150 -8.76 -10.33 -1.41
N ILE A 151 -9.36 -10.60 -0.26
CA ILE A 151 -9.17 -9.85 0.98
C ILE A 151 -8.16 -10.61 1.84
N SER A 152 -7.03 -9.97 2.16
CA SER A 152 -6.02 -10.51 3.08
C SER A 152 -6.27 -10.00 4.50
N LEU A 153 -6.18 -10.89 5.48
CA LEU A 153 -6.33 -10.61 6.90
C LEU A 153 -4.98 -10.71 7.63
N ASN A 154 -4.84 -10.05 8.78
CA ASN A 154 -3.64 -10.02 9.62
C ASN A 154 -3.22 -11.43 10.10
N VAL A 155 -4.19 -12.29 10.42
CA VAL A 155 -3.95 -13.65 10.95
C VAL A 155 -3.95 -14.71 9.84
N ASN A 156 -3.03 -14.60 8.88
CA ASN A 156 -2.83 -15.53 7.74
C ASN A 156 -4.11 -15.93 6.95
N GLY A 157 -5.22 -15.26 7.19
CA GLY A 157 -6.52 -15.54 6.61
C GLY A 157 -6.70 -14.84 5.26
N ARG A 158 -7.47 -15.47 4.39
CA ARG A 158 -7.86 -14.90 3.09
C ARG A 158 -9.33 -15.15 2.87
N ILE A 159 -10.01 -14.16 2.31
CA ILE A 159 -11.36 -14.30 1.80
C ILE A 159 -11.33 -14.02 0.30
N TRP A 160 -11.86 -14.95 -0.47
CA TRP A 160 -12.02 -14.84 -1.91
C TRP A 160 -13.48 -14.54 -2.21
N VAL A 161 -13.73 -13.46 -2.94
CA VAL A 161 -15.07 -13.08 -3.39
C VAL A 161 -15.10 -13.28 -4.89
N VAL A 162 -15.79 -14.32 -5.36
CA VAL A 162 -15.65 -14.84 -6.72
C VAL A 162 -17.01 -15.05 -7.39
N PRO A 163 -17.09 -15.05 -8.73
CA PRO A 163 -18.30 -15.47 -9.44
C PRO A 163 -18.48 -17.00 -9.36
N GLY A 164 -19.67 -17.50 -9.71
CA GLY A 164 -20.06 -18.90 -9.72
C GLY A 164 -19.25 -19.74 -10.71
N ASP A 165 -18.83 -19.14 -11.81
CA ASP A 165 -18.00 -19.77 -12.85
C ASP A 165 -16.48 -19.74 -12.54
N PHE A 166 -16.08 -19.27 -11.36
CA PHE A 166 -14.67 -19.21 -10.97
C PHE A 166 -14.03 -20.60 -10.92
N ARG A 167 -12.99 -20.81 -11.75
CA ARG A 167 -12.26 -22.07 -11.88
C ARG A 167 -11.22 -22.24 -10.78
N GLY A 168 -11.27 -23.38 -10.10
CA GLY A 168 -10.29 -23.76 -9.08
C GLY A 168 -10.60 -23.22 -7.68
N ALA A 169 -11.83 -22.79 -7.43
CA ALA A 169 -12.27 -22.27 -6.12
C ALA A 169 -12.00 -23.26 -4.98
N GLU A 170 -12.18 -24.55 -5.24
CA GLU A 170 -12.00 -25.66 -4.30
C GLU A 170 -10.54 -25.85 -3.84
N ARG A 171 -9.58 -25.26 -4.56
CA ARG A 171 -8.14 -25.33 -4.25
C ARG A 171 -7.61 -24.04 -3.62
N LEU A 172 -8.45 -23.02 -3.43
CA LEU A 172 -8.03 -21.77 -2.82
C LEU A 172 -7.88 -21.93 -1.31
N ALA A 173 -6.76 -21.44 -0.78
CA ALA A 173 -6.59 -21.31 0.65
C ALA A 173 -7.41 -20.13 1.18
N GLY A 174 -8.21 -20.38 2.22
CA GLY A 174 -9.05 -19.39 2.88
C GLY A 174 -10.55 -19.64 2.66
N GLN A 175 -11.36 -18.65 3.04
CA GLN A 175 -12.80 -18.68 2.80
C GLN A 175 -13.09 -18.29 1.35
N VAL A 176 -14.02 -18.99 0.70
CA VAL A 176 -14.52 -18.63 -0.62
C VAL A 176 -15.99 -18.23 -0.50
N VAL A 177 -16.34 -17.09 -1.08
CA VAL A 177 -17.69 -16.52 -1.07
C VAL A 177 -18.09 -16.23 -2.51
N ARG A 178 -19.17 -16.87 -2.98
CA ARG A 178 -19.78 -16.55 -4.26
C ARG A 178 -20.57 -15.26 -4.15
N HIS A 179 -20.48 -14.37 -5.15
CA HIS A 179 -21.11 -13.05 -5.12
C HIS A 179 -22.32 -12.90 -6.06
N ASP A 180 -22.64 -13.96 -6.78
CA ASP A 180 -23.75 -14.15 -7.71
C ASP A 180 -24.82 -15.11 -7.18
N GLU A 181 -24.59 -15.69 -5.99
CA GLU A 181 -25.53 -16.51 -5.22
C GLU A 181 -26.29 -15.70 -4.15
#